data_AF-A0A0R3XC52-F1
#
_entry.id   AF-A0A0R3XC52-F1
#
_cell.length_a   1.000
_cell.length_b   1.000
_cell.length_c   1.000
_cell.angle_alpha   90.00
_cell.angle_beta   90.00
_cell.angle_gamma   90.00
#
_symmetry.space_group_name_H-M   'P 1'
#
loop_
_entity.id
_entity.type
_entity.pdbx_description
1 polymer ?
#
loop_
_entity_poly.entity_id
_entity_poly.type
_entity_poly.pdbx_seq_one_letter_code
_entity_poly.pdbx_strand_id
1 'polypeptide(L)'
;MHDDPLRKFLNNFEELDPRAFYCDLRPYLSGWSHGKISKGLVYEGVPDSVLTGAEAGDLSGETIPKKRVYMGASAGQSVSLQSFDALLGIEHFKDVETFFADLRKYMILEHRRFIEDLRKYVHLRDFVTKSASKELKMAYNSCVNELLCFRKDHLQIVDKFIIEPSKLYTAKIEGLKSQGTGGTGRLQIEFHDTSSFLSIYHDVDGSPHP
;
A
#
# COMPACT_ATOMS: atom_id res chain seq x y z
N MET A 1 13.69 12.31 -25.34
CA MET A 1 13.72 12.47 -23.87
C MET A 1 12.40 13.11 -23.49
N HIS A 2 11.35 12.29 -23.35
CA HIS A 2 10.03 12.80 -22.99
C HIS A 2 10.06 13.21 -21.52
N ASP A 3 9.53 14.40 -21.25
CA ASP A 3 9.36 15.00 -19.94
C ASP A 3 8.29 14.18 -19.20
N ASP A 4 8.73 13.14 -18.49
CA ASP A 4 7.85 12.21 -17.77
C ASP A 4 7.35 12.86 -16.47
N PRO A 5 6.04 13.16 -16.36
CA PRO A 5 5.47 13.81 -15.17
C PRO A 5 5.68 13.00 -13.88
N LEU A 6 5.77 11.66 -13.99
CA LEU A 6 5.98 10.78 -12.84
C LEU A 6 7.44 10.83 -12.38
N ARG A 7 8.41 10.88 -13.29
CA ARG A 7 9.81 11.20 -12.93
C ARG A 7 9.98 12.57 -12.30
N LYS A 8 9.24 13.57 -12.78
CA LYS A 8 9.25 14.91 -12.17
C LYS A 8 8.71 14.91 -10.74
N PHE A 9 7.74 14.04 -10.44
CA PHE A 9 7.26 13.82 -9.07
C PHE A 9 8.37 13.27 -8.17
N LEU A 10 9.21 12.35 -8.66
CA LEU A 10 10.33 11.78 -7.88
C LEU A 10 11.44 12.81 -7.61
N ASN A 11 11.73 13.68 -8.58
CA ASN A 11 12.72 14.74 -8.40
C ASN A 11 12.33 15.70 -7.26
N ASN A 12 11.03 15.84 -6.94
CA ASN A 12 10.60 16.64 -5.79
C ASN A 12 11.00 16.01 -4.43
N PHE A 13 11.37 14.72 -4.38
CA PHE A 13 11.86 14.06 -3.16
C PHE A 13 13.36 14.21 -2.95
N GLU A 14 14.10 14.86 -3.86
CA GLU A 14 15.51 15.19 -3.63
C GLU A 14 15.67 16.20 -2.50
N GLU A 15 14.72 17.14 -2.37
CA GLU A 15 14.74 18.20 -1.35
C GLU A 15 14.23 17.74 0.03
N LEU A 16 13.64 16.54 0.13
CA LEU A 16 13.10 16.02 1.38
C LEU A 16 14.17 15.27 2.17
N ASP A 17 14.28 15.58 3.47
CA ASP A 17 15.22 14.93 4.38
C ASP A 17 14.70 13.53 4.81
N PRO A 18 15.40 12.44 4.44
CA PRO A 18 15.02 11.09 4.86
C PRO A 18 15.00 10.88 6.36
N ARG A 19 15.87 11.57 7.11
CA ARG A 19 15.88 11.51 8.58
C ARG A 19 14.60 12.13 9.13
N ALA A 20 14.25 13.34 8.69
CA ALA A 20 13.03 14.01 9.14
C ALA A 20 11.78 13.15 8.87
N PHE A 21 11.69 12.54 7.70
CA PHE A 21 10.60 11.62 7.40
C PHE A 21 10.61 10.39 8.33
N TYR A 22 11.73 9.66 8.44
CA TYR A 22 11.79 8.40 9.16
C TYR A 22 11.70 8.55 10.68
N CYS A 23 12.40 9.52 11.25
CA CYS A 23 12.51 9.72 12.69
C CYS A 23 11.41 10.62 13.24
N ASP A 24 11.01 11.65 12.49
CA ASP A 24 10.16 12.71 13.03
C ASP A 24 8.71 12.57 12.55
N LEU A 25 8.44 12.26 11.27
CA LEU A 25 7.08 12.16 10.74
C LEU A 25 6.46 10.76 10.89
N ARG A 26 7.19 9.71 10.46
CA ARG A 26 6.71 8.33 10.39
C ARG A 26 6.14 7.78 11.71
N PRO A 27 6.65 8.13 12.91
CA PRO A 27 6.01 7.72 14.16
C PRO A 27 4.56 8.19 14.30
N TYR A 28 4.21 9.38 13.80
CA TYR A 28 2.83 9.89 13.86
C TYR A 28 1.90 9.26 12.83
N LEU A 29 2.46 8.72 11.74
CA LEU A 29 1.71 7.98 10.72
C LEU A 29 1.49 6.51 11.10
N SER A 30 2.14 6.03 12.17
CA SER A 30 2.07 4.65 12.61
C SER A 30 0.76 4.38 13.34
N GLY A 31 0.13 3.25 13.03
CA GLY A 31 -1.04 2.79 13.77
C GLY A 31 -0.69 2.09 15.07
N TRP A 32 -1.69 1.48 15.70
CA TRP A 32 -1.58 0.71 16.94
C TRP A 32 -1.75 -0.80 16.74
N SER A 33 -1.57 -1.24 15.51
CA SER A 33 -1.41 -2.65 15.17
C SER A 33 -0.01 -3.17 15.52
N HIS A 34 1.01 -2.31 15.55
CA HIS A 34 2.41 -2.70 15.76
C HIS A 34 3.20 -1.59 16.50
N GLY A 35 4.51 -1.75 16.65
CA GLY A 35 5.37 -0.77 17.34
C GLY A 35 5.17 -0.72 18.86
N LYS A 36 5.44 0.45 19.48
CA LYS A 36 5.37 0.63 20.95
C LYS A 36 3.97 0.41 21.52
N ILE A 37 2.93 0.72 20.75
CA ILE A 37 1.52 0.57 21.13
C ILE A 37 0.89 -0.47 20.23
N SER A 38 1.32 -1.73 20.34
CA SER A 38 0.84 -2.85 19.50
C SER A 38 -0.43 -3.53 20.03
N LYS A 39 -0.92 -3.12 21.20
CA LYS A 39 -2.08 -3.72 21.87
C LYS A 39 -3.37 -2.93 21.65
N GLY A 40 -3.41 -2.04 20.66
CA GLY A 40 -4.55 -1.16 20.41
C GLY A 40 -4.65 0.02 21.38
N LEU A 41 -5.61 0.91 21.10
CA LEU A 41 -5.97 2.05 21.94
C LEU A 41 -7.39 1.90 22.51
N VAL A 42 -7.59 2.50 23.68
CA VAL A 42 -8.93 2.72 24.25
C VAL A 42 -9.49 4.00 23.65
N TYR A 43 -10.70 3.92 23.09
CA TYR A 43 -11.44 5.06 22.55
C TYR A 43 -12.50 5.48 23.55
N GLU A 44 -12.08 6.19 24.60
CA GLU A 44 -12.98 6.61 25.69
C GLU A 44 -14.11 7.51 25.17
N GLY A 45 -15.33 7.27 25.65
CA GLY A 45 -16.52 8.02 25.24
C GLY A 45 -17.08 7.64 23.85
N VAL A 46 -16.43 6.72 23.12
CA VAL A 46 -16.91 6.23 21.82
C VAL A 46 -17.66 4.90 22.00
N PRO A 47 -18.92 4.79 21.54
CA PRO A 47 -19.63 3.52 21.60
C PRO A 47 -18.91 2.40 20.83
N ASP A 48 -18.83 1.21 21.42
CA ASP A 48 -18.18 0.06 20.78
C ASP A 48 -18.82 -0.30 19.42
N SER A 49 -20.11 -0.04 19.25
CA SER A 49 -20.85 -0.31 18.02
C SER A 49 -20.37 0.48 16.80
N VAL A 50 -19.64 1.58 16.99
CA VAL A 50 -19.10 2.39 15.89
C VAL A 50 -17.62 2.14 15.61
N LEU A 51 -16.94 1.37 16.46
CA LEU A 51 -15.52 1.05 16.31
C LEU A 51 -15.36 -0.16 15.39
N THR A 52 -14.49 -0.04 14.38
CA THR A 52 -14.30 -1.06 13.34
C THR A 52 -12.97 -1.80 13.44
N GLY A 53 -12.06 -1.31 14.29
CA GLY A 53 -10.76 -1.92 14.55
C GLY A 53 -10.87 -3.26 15.28
N ALA A 54 -9.89 -4.14 15.05
CA ALA A 54 -9.84 -5.44 15.72
C ALA A 54 -9.73 -5.27 17.24
N GLU A 55 -10.41 -6.13 17.99
CA GLU A 55 -10.32 -6.14 19.45
C GLU A 55 -8.98 -6.74 19.89
N ALA A 56 -8.28 -6.06 20.79
CA ALA A 56 -7.07 -6.57 21.42
C ALA A 56 -7.14 -6.46 22.95
N GLY A 57 -6.64 -7.50 23.62
CA GLY A 57 -6.68 -7.64 25.07
C GLY A 57 -7.53 -8.83 25.50
N ASP A 58 -6.91 -9.75 26.24
CA ASP A 58 -7.57 -10.90 26.84
C ASP A 58 -8.01 -10.50 28.23
N LEU A 59 -9.28 -10.12 28.41
CA LEU A 59 -9.77 -9.67 29.72
C LEU A 59 -11.10 -10.34 30.01
N SER A 60 -10.97 -11.55 30.56
CA SER A 60 -11.92 -12.18 31.47
C SER A 60 -12.17 -11.27 32.68
N GLY A 61 -13.00 -10.25 32.51
CA GLY A 61 -13.41 -9.36 33.58
C GLY A 61 -14.38 -8.29 33.10
N GLU A 62 -15.45 -8.08 33.86
CA GLU A 62 -16.59 -7.19 33.54
C GLU A 62 -16.24 -5.68 33.46
N THR A 63 -14.97 -5.28 33.55
CA THR A 63 -14.62 -3.85 33.71
C THR A 63 -13.25 -3.46 33.17
N ILE A 64 -12.91 -3.78 31.92
CA ILE A 64 -11.77 -3.14 31.25
C ILE A 64 -12.16 -2.69 29.84
N PRO A 65 -11.94 -1.41 29.47
CA PRO A 65 -12.28 -0.92 28.14
C PRO A 65 -11.55 -1.72 27.05
N LYS A 66 -12.32 -2.19 26.07
CA LYS A 66 -11.82 -2.92 24.91
C LYS A 66 -10.86 -2.01 24.12
N LYS A 67 -9.68 -2.54 23.79
CA LYS A 67 -8.75 -1.82 22.92
C LYS A 67 -9.05 -2.14 21.47
N ARG A 68 -8.94 -1.12 20.61
CA ARG A 68 -9.10 -1.25 19.17
C ARG A 68 -7.77 -1.09 18.47
N VAL A 69 -7.53 -1.98 17.54
CA VAL A 69 -6.35 -2.02 16.69
C VAL A 69 -6.69 -1.48 15.31
N TYR A 70 -5.94 -0.47 14.88
CA TYR A 70 -6.02 0.13 13.56
C TYR A 70 -4.62 0.22 12.96
N MET A 71 -4.54 0.01 11.64
CA MET A 71 -3.33 0.18 10.85
C MET A 71 -3.01 1.67 10.66
N GLY A 72 -1.72 1.98 10.53
CA GLY A 72 -1.31 3.34 10.18
C GLY A 72 -1.49 3.64 8.70
N ALA A 73 -1.09 4.85 8.33
CA ALA A 73 -1.20 5.31 6.94
C ALA A 73 -0.28 4.50 6.02
N SER A 74 -0.75 4.18 4.82
CA SER A 74 0.04 3.52 3.78
C SER A 74 -0.41 3.96 2.39
N ALA A 75 0.52 4.02 1.43
CA ALA A 75 0.21 4.31 0.04
C ALA A 75 -0.83 3.34 -0.56
N GLY A 76 -0.94 2.12 -0.04
CA GLY A 76 -1.97 1.16 -0.48
C GLY A 76 -3.41 1.57 -0.13
N GLN A 77 -3.61 2.59 0.71
CA GLN A 77 -4.91 3.23 0.95
C GLN A 77 -5.30 4.21 -0.17
N SER A 78 -4.44 4.40 -1.18
CA SER A 78 -4.74 5.18 -2.38
C SER A 78 -5.79 4.49 -3.25
N VAL A 79 -6.88 5.20 -3.54
CA VAL A 79 -7.90 4.74 -4.50
C VAL A 79 -7.32 4.61 -5.90
N SER A 80 -6.42 5.50 -6.30
CA SER A 80 -5.91 5.57 -7.68
C SER A 80 -5.13 4.32 -8.06
N LEU A 81 -4.21 3.86 -7.20
CA LEU A 81 -3.38 2.69 -7.48
C LEU A 81 -4.22 1.43 -7.66
N GLN A 82 -5.10 1.15 -6.71
CA GLN A 82 -5.98 -0.02 -6.78
C GLN A 82 -7.01 0.09 -7.94
N SER A 83 -7.38 1.31 -8.35
CA SER A 83 -8.26 1.52 -9.51
C SER A 83 -7.57 1.21 -10.82
N PHE A 84 -6.29 1.58 -10.98
CA PHE A 84 -5.52 1.22 -12.17
C PHE A 84 -5.30 -0.29 -12.26
N ASP A 85 -5.00 -0.95 -11.15
CA ASP A 85 -4.90 -2.42 -11.11
C ASP A 85 -6.21 -3.08 -11.55
N ALA A 86 -7.34 -2.62 -10.99
CA ALA A 86 -8.66 -3.12 -11.34
C ALA A 86 -9.02 -2.88 -12.82
N LEU A 87 -8.77 -1.67 -13.33
CA LEU A 87 -9.05 -1.29 -14.72
C LEU A 87 -8.21 -2.10 -15.72
N LEU A 88 -6.92 -2.26 -15.45
CA LEU A 88 -5.98 -2.99 -16.29
C LEU A 88 -6.04 -4.50 -16.06
N GLY A 89 -6.87 -5.00 -15.12
CA GLY A 89 -6.94 -6.42 -14.82
C GLY A 89 -5.59 -7.00 -14.36
N ILE A 90 -4.87 -6.26 -13.52
CA ILE A 90 -3.64 -6.72 -12.88
C ILE A 90 -4.02 -7.56 -11.66
N GLU A 91 -3.48 -8.76 -11.60
CA GLU A 91 -3.69 -9.68 -10.47
C GLU A 91 -2.45 -9.69 -9.56
N HIS A 92 -2.70 -9.70 -8.26
CA HIS A 92 -1.66 -9.80 -7.25
C HIS A 92 -1.65 -11.18 -6.60
N PHE A 93 -0.54 -11.52 -5.93
CA PHE A 93 -0.50 -12.72 -5.11
C PHE A 93 -1.54 -12.65 -3.97
N LYS A 94 -1.99 -13.81 -3.50
CA LYS A 94 -3.13 -13.95 -2.57
C LYS A 94 -2.95 -13.16 -1.27
N ASP A 95 -1.72 -13.13 -0.75
CA ASP A 95 -1.34 -12.37 0.44
C ASP A 95 -1.47 -10.86 0.21
N VAL A 96 -1.04 -10.36 -0.95
CA VAL A 96 -1.21 -8.96 -1.36
C VAL A 96 -2.68 -8.60 -1.55
N GLU A 97 -3.48 -9.45 -2.18
CA GLU A 97 -4.92 -9.22 -2.35
C GLU A 97 -5.65 -9.15 -1.00
N THR A 98 -5.27 -10.03 -0.06
CA THR A 98 -5.80 -10.00 1.31
C THR A 98 -5.44 -8.69 2.00
N PHE A 99 -4.21 -8.23 1.85
CA PHE A 99 -3.74 -6.96 2.38
C PHE A 99 -4.48 -5.76 1.77
N PHE A 100 -4.68 -5.71 0.44
CA PHE A 100 -5.45 -4.64 -0.19
C PHE A 100 -6.94 -4.66 0.20
N ALA A 101 -7.53 -5.84 0.42
CA ALA A 101 -8.88 -5.95 0.97
C ALA A 101 -8.97 -5.33 2.38
N ASP A 102 -7.97 -5.52 3.22
CA ASP A 102 -7.90 -4.87 4.54
C ASP A 102 -7.70 -3.35 4.42
N LEU A 103 -6.82 -2.89 3.53
CA LEU A 103 -6.59 -1.45 3.30
C LEU A 103 -7.82 -0.73 2.74
N ARG A 104 -8.65 -1.40 1.92
CA ARG A 104 -9.90 -0.82 1.42
C ARG A 104 -10.86 -0.44 2.54
N LYS A 105 -10.81 -1.09 3.72
CA LYS A 105 -11.62 -0.72 4.90
C LYS A 105 -11.32 0.70 5.40
N TYR A 106 -10.14 1.25 5.07
CA TYR A 106 -9.70 2.61 5.40
C TYR A 106 -10.05 3.63 4.32
N MET A 107 -10.61 3.20 3.19
CA MET A 107 -11.10 4.11 2.14
C MET A 107 -12.56 4.50 2.43
N ILE A 108 -12.96 5.69 1.97
CA ILE A 108 -14.37 6.07 1.96
C ILE A 108 -15.19 5.08 1.11
N LEU A 109 -16.48 4.95 1.42
CA LEU A 109 -17.33 3.88 0.87
C LEU A 109 -17.42 3.93 -0.65
N GLU A 110 -17.51 5.13 -1.22
CA GLU A 110 -17.65 5.39 -2.64
C GLU A 110 -16.41 4.93 -3.42
N HIS A 111 -15.21 5.15 -2.85
CA HIS A 111 -13.95 4.70 -3.44
C HIS A 111 -13.83 3.18 -3.46
N ARG A 112 -14.28 2.50 -2.39
CA ARG A 112 -14.30 1.03 -2.35
C ARG A 112 -15.22 0.46 -3.42
N ARG A 113 -16.45 0.98 -3.50
CA ARG A 113 -17.45 0.57 -4.48
C ARG A 113 -16.94 0.77 -5.90
N PHE A 114 -16.29 1.91 -6.17
CA PHE A 114 -15.69 2.19 -7.47
C PHE A 114 -14.65 1.11 -7.87
N ILE A 115 -13.73 0.76 -6.98
CA ILE A 115 -12.74 -0.29 -7.24
C ILE A 115 -13.42 -1.65 -7.45
N GLU A 116 -14.41 -1.99 -6.62
CA GLU A 116 -15.17 -3.25 -6.73
C GLU A 116 -15.94 -3.34 -8.06
N ASP A 117 -16.57 -2.25 -8.48
CA ASP A 117 -17.29 -2.16 -9.75
C ASP A 117 -16.34 -2.29 -10.94
N LEU A 118 -15.15 -1.65 -10.88
CA LEU A 118 -14.11 -1.85 -11.90
C LEU A 118 -13.73 -3.33 -12.01
N ARG A 119 -13.40 -3.98 -10.89
CA ARG A 119 -13.01 -5.41 -10.89
C ARG A 119 -14.13 -6.33 -11.38
N LYS A 120 -15.39 -5.97 -11.14
CA LYS A 120 -16.55 -6.80 -11.46
C LYS A 120 -17.02 -6.65 -12.90
N TYR A 121 -17.03 -5.44 -13.44
CA TYR A 121 -17.68 -5.14 -14.71
C TYR A 121 -16.72 -4.79 -15.84
N VAL A 122 -15.45 -4.47 -15.54
CA VAL A 122 -14.48 -4.09 -16.56
C VAL A 122 -13.52 -5.24 -16.85
N HIS A 123 -13.54 -5.72 -18.09
CA HIS A 123 -12.68 -6.79 -18.60
C HIS A 123 -11.79 -6.27 -19.74
N LEU A 124 -11.09 -5.15 -19.50
CA LEU A 124 -10.30 -4.46 -20.52
C LEU A 124 -9.19 -5.36 -21.07
N ARG A 125 -8.45 -6.06 -20.20
CA ARG A 125 -7.40 -6.99 -20.59
C ARG A 125 -7.92 -8.03 -21.59
N ASP A 126 -9.00 -8.72 -21.25
CA ASP A 126 -9.62 -9.73 -22.13
C ASP A 126 -10.07 -9.16 -23.48
N PHE A 127 -10.66 -7.96 -23.46
CA PHE A 127 -11.08 -7.25 -24.66
C PHE A 127 -9.88 -6.95 -25.58
N VAL A 128 -8.78 -6.44 -25.02
CA VAL A 128 -7.56 -6.13 -25.75
C VAL A 128 -6.88 -7.41 -26.27
N THR A 129 -6.85 -8.49 -25.46
CA THR A 129 -6.31 -9.80 -25.87
C THR A 129 -6.99 -10.34 -27.12
N LYS A 130 -8.32 -10.28 -27.15
CA LYS A 130 -9.14 -10.76 -28.27
C LYS A 130 -9.09 -9.85 -29.50
N SER A 131 -8.61 -8.62 -29.36
CA SER A 131 -8.50 -7.68 -30.47
C SER A 131 -7.40 -8.08 -31.46
N ALA A 132 -7.64 -7.82 -32.74
CA ALA A 132 -6.64 -7.94 -33.80
C ALA A 132 -5.78 -6.68 -33.97
N SER A 133 -6.16 -5.55 -33.36
CA SER A 133 -5.40 -4.29 -33.48
C SER A 133 -4.11 -4.36 -32.67
N LYS A 134 -2.99 -4.15 -33.36
CA LYS A 134 -1.67 -4.06 -32.74
C LYS A 134 -1.53 -2.77 -31.95
N GLU A 135 -2.09 -1.68 -32.45
CA GLU A 135 -2.07 -0.36 -31.84
C GLU A 135 -2.75 -0.39 -30.47
N LEU A 136 -3.91 -1.06 -30.37
CA LEU A 136 -4.62 -1.22 -29.10
C LEU A 136 -3.81 -2.04 -28.08
N LYS A 137 -3.18 -3.14 -28.51
CA LYS A 137 -2.31 -3.96 -27.65
C LYS A 137 -1.09 -3.16 -27.18
N MET A 138 -0.46 -2.42 -28.07
CA MET A 138 0.67 -1.55 -27.74
C MET A 138 0.27 -0.46 -26.74
N ALA A 139 -0.88 0.19 -26.93
CA ALA A 139 -1.37 1.22 -26.01
C ALA A 139 -1.64 0.65 -24.60
N TYR A 140 -2.31 -0.51 -24.52
CA TYR A 140 -2.55 -1.19 -23.25
C TYR A 140 -1.23 -1.59 -22.56
N ASN A 141 -0.30 -2.22 -23.29
CA ASN A 141 1.00 -2.62 -22.72
C ASN A 141 1.80 -1.39 -22.26
N SER A 142 1.69 -0.26 -22.96
CA SER A 142 2.29 1.00 -22.50
C SER A 142 1.72 1.44 -21.16
N CYS A 143 0.40 1.36 -20.94
CA CYS A 143 -0.21 1.68 -19.65
C CYS A 143 0.28 0.76 -18.52
N VAL A 144 0.36 -0.55 -18.80
CA VAL A 144 0.89 -1.53 -17.84
C VAL A 144 2.35 -1.22 -17.49
N ASN A 145 3.16 -0.90 -18.50
CA ASN A 145 4.56 -0.54 -18.33
C ASN A 145 4.74 0.75 -17.51
N GLU A 146 3.94 1.79 -17.76
CA GLU A 146 4.01 3.02 -16.97
C GLU A 146 3.66 2.78 -15.50
N LEU A 147 2.66 1.94 -15.21
CA LEU A 147 2.35 1.57 -13.83
C LEU A 147 3.48 0.76 -13.19
N LEU A 148 4.13 -0.13 -13.94
CA LEU A 148 5.32 -0.86 -13.49
C LEU A 148 6.49 0.09 -13.23
N CYS A 149 6.75 1.08 -14.08
CA CYS A 149 7.79 2.08 -13.88
C CYS A 149 7.51 2.94 -12.64
N PHE A 150 6.28 3.46 -12.51
CA PHE A 150 5.84 4.22 -11.33
C PHE A 150 6.10 3.44 -10.04
N ARG A 151 5.76 2.15 -10.08
CA ARG A 151 6.09 1.24 -9.00
C ARG A 151 7.61 1.21 -8.86
N LYS A 152 8.41 0.76 -9.85
CA LYS A 152 9.89 0.64 -9.72
C LYS A 152 10.53 1.86 -9.03
N ASP A 153 10.08 3.04 -9.39
CA ASP A 153 10.48 4.31 -8.80
C ASP A 153 10.04 4.51 -7.33
N HIS A 154 8.82 4.13 -6.95
CA HIS A 154 8.38 4.10 -5.56
C HIS A 154 9.25 3.20 -4.66
N LEU A 155 9.87 2.12 -5.17
CA LEU A 155 10.84 1.34 -4.37
C LEU A 155 12.07 2.16 -4.03
N GLN A 156 12.52 3.02 -4.94
CA GLN A 156 13.68 3.87 -4.68
C GLN A 156 13.35 4.88 -3.57
N ILE A 157 12.12 5.40 -3.54
CA ILE A 157 11.64 6.22 -2.42
C ILE A 157 11.64 5.41 -1.13
N VAL A 158 11.07 4.20 -1.13
CA VAL A 158 11.03 3.33 0.06
C VAL A 158 12.45 3.01 0.56
N ASP A 159 13.38 2.71 -0.35
CA ASP A 159 14.77 2.42 0.03
C ASP A 159 15.43 3.63 0.71
N LYS A 160 15.33 4.81 0.07
CA LYS A 160 15.90 6.07 0.57
C LYS A 160 15.26 6.55 1.88
N PHE A 161 13.94 6.46 2.02
CA PHE A 161 13.20 7.06 3.14
C PHE A 161 12.85 6.08 4.28
N ILE A 162 12.93 4.77 4.04
CA ILE A 162 12.61 3.74 5.03
C ILE A 162 13.81 2.84 5.30
N ILE A 163 14.33 2.17 4.28
CA ILE A 163 15.30 1.08 4.46
C ILE A 163 16.65 1.63 4.91
N GLU A 164 17.21 2.61 4.22
CA GLU A 164 18.47 3.25 4.56
C GLU A 164 18.43 3.92 5.96
N PRO A 165 17.47 4.81 6.28
CA PRO A 165 17.30 5.36 7.62
C PRO A 165 17.10 4.31 8.71
N SER A 166 16.41 3.20 8.40
CA SER A 166 16.25 2.12 9.39
C SER A 166 17.60 1.51 9.79
N LYS A 167 18.53 1.33 8.86
CA LYS A 167 19.87 0.80 9.17
C LYS A 167 20.67 1.78 10.03
N LEU A 168 20.49 3.08 9.81
CA LEU A 168 21.25 4.14 10.47
C LEU A 168 20.70 4.53 11.86
N TYR A 169 19.37 4.55 12.03
CA TYR A 169 18.73 5.16 13.21
C TYR A 169 17.97 4.17 14.11
N THR A 170 17.75 2.90 13.69
CA THR A 170 17.00 1.93 14.50
C THR A 170 17.69 1.60 15.84
N ALA A 171 19.01 1.74 15.95
CA ALA A 171 19.72 1.59 17.23
C ALA A 171 19.45 2.72 18.24
N LYS A 172 18.94 3.89 17.80
CA LYS A 172 18.64 5.05 18.66
C LYS A 172 17.17 5.20 19.03
N ILE A 173 16.25 4.52 18.33
CA ILE A 173 14.80 4.65 18.58
C ILE A 173 14.21 3.26 18.80
N GLU A 174 14.13 2.82 20.06
CA GLU A 174 13.60 1.50 20.47
C GLU A 174 12.12 1.24 20.10
N GLY A 175 11.45 2.18 19.42
CA GLY A 175 10.07 2.04 18.90
C GLY A 175 9.95 1.84 17.39
N LEU A 176 11.04 2.01 16.63
CA LEU A 176 11.06 1.98 15.16
C LEU A 176 11.74 0.69 14.65
N LYS A 177 11.62 -0.43 15.38
CA LYS A 177 12.10 -1.73 14.88
C LYS A 177 11.37 -2.04 13.57
N SER A 178 12.00 -1.73 12.44
CA SER A 178 11.79 -2.29 11.11
C SER A 178 10.37 -2.78 10.80
N GLN A 179 9.33 -1.99 11.08
CA GLN A 179 7.95 -2.27 10.68
C GLN A 179 7.35 -1.05 9.96
N GLY A 180 6.61 -1.26 8.87
CA GLY A 180 5.86 -0.20 8.16
C GLY A 180 4.82 0.46 9.07
N THR A 181 4.39 1.68 8.77
CA THR A 181 3.31 2.38 9.50
C THR A 181 2.00 1.61 9.47
N GLY A 182 1.74 0.89 8.38
CA GLY A 182 0.62 -0.05 8.24
C GLY A 182 0.76 -1.33 9.08
N GLY A 183 1.96 -1.60 9.62
CA GLY A 183 2.17 -2.60 10.64
C GLY A 183 2.54 -4.01 10.16
N THR A 184 3.77 -4.24 9.72
CA THR A 184 4.20 -5.58 9.30
C THR A 184 5.69 -5.81 9.58
N GLY A 185 6.07 -7.07 9.90
CA GLY A 185 7.36 -7.49 10.46
C GLY A 185 8.61 -7.27 9.58
N ARG A 186 9.79 -7.56 10.12
CA ARG A 186 11.12 -7.20 9.57
C ARG A 186 11.43 -7.75 8.16
N LEU A 187 10.88 -8.90 7.77
CA LEU A 187 10.94 -9.45 6.39
C LEU A 187 9.80 -8.93 5.50
N GLN A 188 8.76 -8.36 6.10
CA GLN A 188 7.57 -7.84 5.42
C GLN A 188 7.65 -6.34 5.08
N ILE A 189 8.57 -5.55 5.66
CA ILE A 189 8.89 -4.22 5.13
C ILE A 189 9.32 -4.32 3.66
N GLU A 190 10.20 -5.28 3.37
CA GLU A 190 10.68 -5.58 2.01
C GLU A 190 9.59 -6.14 1.08
N PHE A 191 8.44 -6.57 1.62
CA PHE A 191 7.33 -7.19 0.88
C PHE A 191 6.05 -6.33 0.79
N HIS A 192 5.83 -5.34 1.67
CA HIS A 192 4.55 -4.60 1.77
C HIS A 192 4.58 -3.13 1.37
N ASP A 193 5.66 -2.37 1.62
CA ASP A 193 5.90 -1.14 0.84
C ASP A 193 6.23 -1.48 -0.63
N THR A 194 6.52 -2.76 -0.87
CA THR A 194 6.67 -3.41 -2.17
C THR A 194 5.45 -4.27 -2.54
N SER A 195 4.35 -4.26 -1.78
CA SER A 195 3.17 -5.11 -2.11
C SER A 195 2.50 -4.70 -3.40
N SER A 196 2.61 -3.42 -3.79
CA SER A 196 2.22 -2.96 -5.12
C SER A 196 3.06 -3.59 -6.26
N PHE A 197 4.15 -4.30 -5.97
CA PHE A 197 5.13 -4.79 -6.95
C PHE A 197 5.06 -6.27 -7.19
N LEU A 198 4.50 -7.00 -6.23
CA LEU A 198 4.22 -8.42 -6.36
C LEU A 198 2.89 -8.57 -7.10
N SER A 199 2.93 -8.16 -8.37
CA SER A 199 1.83 -8.30 -9.32
C SER A 199 2.32 -9.11 -10.50
N ILE A 200 1.40 -9.87 -11.07
CA ILE A 200 1.68 -10.65 -12.27
C ILE A 200 1.53 -9.71 -13.47
N TYR A 201 2.63 -9.07 -13.86
CA TYR A 201 2.68 -8.25 -15.07
C TYR A 201 3.01 -9.14 -16.26
N HIS A 202 1.96 -9.55 -16.96
CA HIS A 202 2.12 -10.15 -18.28
C HIS A 202 1.63 -9.16 -19.33
N ASP A 203 2.38 -9.05 -20.42
CA ASP A 203 1.85 -8.51 -21.66
C ASP A 203 0.64 -9.34 -22.10
N VAL A 204 -0.16 -8.74 -22.97
CA VAL A 204 -1.35 -9.36 -23.57
C VAL A 204 -1.01 -10.64 -24.35
N ASP A 205 0.24 -10.78 -24.80
CA ASP A 205 0.76 -11.95 -25.51
C ASP A 205 1.49 -12.97 -24.60
N GLY A 206 1.51 -12.74 -23.29
CA GLY A 206 2.16 -13.62 -22.31
C GLY A 206 3.67 -13.40 -22.15
N SER A 207 4.24 -12.40 -22.81
CA SER A 207 5.64 -12.02 -22.58
C SER A 207 5.81 -11.47 -21.15
N PRO A 208 6.76 -11.98 -20.34
CA PRO A 208 7.07 -11.37 -19.06
C PRO A 208 7.78 -10.03 -19.27
N HIS A 209 7.39 -9.01 -18.52
CA HIS A 209 8.19 -7.78 -18.42
C HIS A 209 9.50 -8.07 -17.66
N PRO A 210 10.63 -7.47 -18.07
CA PRO A 210 11.87 -7.49 -17.28
C PRO A 210 11.78 -6.66 -15.99
#